data_AF-A0A956D4Z2-F1
#
_entry.id   AF-A0A956D4Z2-F1
#
_cell.length_a   1.000
_cell.length_b   1.000
_cell.length_c   1.000
_cell.angle_alpha   90.00
_cell.angle_beta   90.00
_cell.angle_gamma   90.00
#
_symmetry.space_group_name_H-M   'P 1'
#
loop_
_entity.id
_entity.type
_entity.pdbx_description
1 polymer ?
#
loop_
_entity_poly.entity_id
_entity_poly.type
_entity_poly.pdbx_seq_one_letter_code
_entity_poly.pdbx_strand_id
1 'polypeptide(L)' 'PRPSAPTSFEPRLDTDELPPMADARQRFDRAYLCEVLRRTRGTVSAAARLAGRNRTDFHDLLKRHGVDASEFRE' A
#
# COMPACT_ATOMS: atom_id res chain seq x y z
N PRO A 1 6.71 49.43 26.32
CA PRO A 1 5.74 49.22 25.21
C PRO A 1 5.99 47.81 24.65
N ARG A 2 4.92 47.01 24.55
CA ARG A 2 4.96 45.54 24.51
C ARG A 2 5.81 44.95 23.36
N PRO A 3 6.49 43.80 23.58
CA PRO A 3 7.04 43.01 22.48
C PRO A 3 5.89 42.46 21.63
N SER A 4 5.92 42.73 20.32
CA SER A 4 5.01 42.13 19.34
C SER A 4 5.21 40.62 19.34
N ALA A 5 4.18 39.91 19.75
CA ALA A 5 4.17 38.47 19.96
C ALA A 5 4.67 37.69 18.71
N PRO A 6 5.52 36.65 18.86
CA PRO A 6 5.42 35.49 17.99
C PRO A 6 4.19 34.69 18.40
N THR A 7 3.78 33.69 17.61
CA THR A 7 2.66 32.76 17.87
C THR A 7 1.36 33.14 17.17
N SER A 8 1.39 33.23 15.84
CA SER A 8 0.38 32.47 15.08
C SER A 8 0.82 31.01 15.15
N PHE A 9 0.40 30.31 16.20
CA PHE A 9 0.34 28.84 16.17
C PHE A 9 -0.90 28.52 15.36
N GLU A 10 -0.82 28.72 14.05
CA GLU A 10 -1.79 28.08 13.17
C GLU A 10 -1.49 26.59 13.31
N PRO A 11 -2.42 25.77 13.82
CA PRO A 11 -2.31 24.36 13.57
C PRO A 11 -2.37 24.27 12.06
N ARG A 12 -1.21 24.10 11.44
CA ARG A 12 -1.12 23.37 10.20
C ARG A 12 -1.71 22.02 10.55
N LEU A 13 -3.03 21.94 10.46
CA LEU A 13 -3.64 20.73 9.97
C LEU A 13 -3.04 20.65 8.57
N ASP A 14 -1.82 20.11 8.52
CA ASP A 14 -1.33 19.37 7.39
C ASP A 14 -2.41 18.30 7.23
N THR A 15 -3.51 18.69 6.58
CA THR A 15 -4.32 17.79 5.80
C THR A 15 -3.39 17.41 4.65
N ASP A 16 -2.32 16.70 5.00
CA ASP A 16 -1.51 15.91 4.12
C ASP A 16 -2.55 15.01 3.47
N GLU A 17 -2.96 15.45 2.29
CA GLU A 17 -4.23 15.11 1.65
C GLU A 17 -4.44 13.62 1.78
N LEU A 18 -5.32 13.22 2.70
CA LEU A 18 -5.63 11.80 2.88
C LEU A 18 -6.05 11.33 1.49
N PRO A 19 -5.26 10.47 0.84
CA PRO A 19 -5.51 10.14 -0.54
C PRO A 19 -6.92 9.57 -0.61
N PRO A 20 -7.67 9.87 -1.69
CA PRO A 20 -9.03 9.38 -1.83
C PRO A 20 -9.05 7.88 -1.55
N MET A 21 -10.13 7.38 -0.93
CA MET A 21 -10.19 5.98 -0.45
C MET A 21 -9.76 4.96 -1.52
N ALA A 22 -10.02 5.25 -2.79
CA ALA A 22 -9.58 4.43 -3.93
C ALA A 22 -8.04 4.36 -4.06
N ASP A 23 -7.33 5.48 -3.91
CA ASP A 23 -5.87 5.55 -4.03
C ASP A 23 -5.20 4.94 -2.79
N ALA A 24 -5.71 5.23 -1.59
CA ALA A 24 -5.26 4.58 -0.36
C ALA A 24 -5.40 3.05 -0.43
N ARG A 25 -6.54 2.56 -0.94
CA ARG A 25 -6.80 1.14 -1.18
C ARG A 25 -5.81 0.58 -2.19
N GLN A 26 -5.59 1.25 -3.31
CA GLN A 26 -4.65 0.78 -4.34
C GLN A 26 -3.22 0.65 -3.80
N ARG A 27 -2.75 1.62 -3.02
CA ARG A 27 -1.43 1.56 -2.36
C ARG A 27 -1.36 0.41 -1.37
N PHE A 28 -2.41 0.23 -0.56
CA PHE A 28 -2.49 -0.87 0.39
C PHE A 28 -2.48 -2.23 -0.29
N ASP A 29 -3.33 -2.44 -1.30
CA ASP A 29 -3.38 -3.69 -2.07
C ASP A 29 -2.03 -4.00 -2.71
N ARG A 30 -1.39 -3.01 -3.34
CA ARG A 30 -0.04 -3.17 -3.92
C ARG A 30 1.00 -3.54 -2.86
N ALA A 31 1.01 -2.85 -1.72
CA ALA A 31 1.94 -3.14 -0.63
C ALA A 31 1.71 -4.53 -0.03
N TYR A 32 0.45 -4.92 0.15
CA TYR A 32 0.07 -6.24 0.64
C TYR A 32 0.49 -7.35 -0.31
N LEU A 33 0.22 -7.22 -1.61
CA LEU A 33 0.63 -8.18 -2.63
C LEU A 33 2.15 -8.36 -2.65
N CYS A 34 2.89 -7.25 -2.59
CA CYS A 34 4.35 -7.23 -2.53
C CYS A 34 4.90 -7.93 -1.28
N GLU A 35 4.34 -7.65 -0.10
CA GLU A 35 4.72 -8.28 1.18
C GLU A 35 4.47 -9.79 1.15
N VAL A 36 3.29 -10.22 0.68
CA VAL A 36 2.94 -11.63 0.55
C VAL A 36 3.91 -12.34 -0.42
N LEU A 37 4.20 -11.72 -1.58
CA LEU A 37 5.15 -12.28 -2.55
C LEU A 37 6.58 -12.35 -2.02
N ARG A 38 7.04 -11.36 -1.25
CA ARG A 38 8.34 -11.40 -0.57
C ARG A 38 8.43 -12.57 0.42
N ARG A 39 7.38 -12.79 1.21
CA ARG A 39 7.34 -13.91 2.17
C ARG A 39 7.33 -15.27 1.49
N THR A 40 6.76 -15.36 0.29
CA THR A 40 6.67 -16.63 -0.47
C THR A 40 7.69 -16.75 -1.59
N ARG A 41 8.69 -15.85 -1.66
CA ARG A 41 9.76 -15.83 -2.66
C ARG A 41 9.22 -15.90 -4.09
N GLY A 42 8.22 -15.06 -4.40
CA GLY A 42 7.61 -14.97 -5.72
C GLY A 42 6.69 -16.15 -6.10
N THR A 43 6.38 -17.04 -5.15
CA THR A 43 5.47 -18.16 -5.42
C THR A 43 4.02 -17.71 -5.29
N VAL A 44 3.35 -17.50 -6.43
CA VAL A 44 1.92 -17.10 -6.50
C VAL A 44 1.00 -18.08 -5.77
N SER A 45 1.23 -19.39 -5.88
CA SER A 45 0.39 -20.40 -5.22
C SER A 45 0.50 -20.35 -3.69
N ALA A 46 1.71 -20.15 -3.17
CA ALA A 46 1.93 -20.00 -1.74
C ALA A 46 1.45 -18.64 -1.24
N ALA A 47 1.62 -17.59 -2.05
CA ALA A 47 1.13 -16.25 -1.77
C ALA A 47 -0.40 -16.23 -1.63
N ALA A 48 -1.10 -16.87 -2.58
CA ALA A 48 -2.55 -17.03 -2.53
C ALA A 48 -3.01 -17.78 -1.27
N ARG A 49 -2.32 -18.88 -0.91
CA ARG A 49 -2.59 -19.62 0.35
C ARG A 49 -2.35 -18.76 1.58
N LEU A 50 -1.26 -17.98 1.62
CA LEU A 50 -0.94 -17.08 2.73
C LEU A 50 -1.97 -15.95 2.86
N ALA A 51 -2.47 -15.46 1.72
CA ALA A 51 -3.52 -14.45 1.66
C ALA A 51 -4.93 -15.01 1.87
N GLY A 52 -5.09 -16.33 2.02
CA GLY A 52 -6.40 -16.97 2.15
C GLY A 52 -7.29 -16.83 0.92
N ARG A 53 -6.69 -16.68 -0.27
CA ARG A 53 -7.39 -16.48 -1.55
C ARG A 53 -7.06 -17.58 -2.54
N ASN A 54 -7.92 -17.76 -3.54
CA ASN A 54 -7.64 -18.64 -4.66
C ASN A 54 -6.49 -18.09 -5.52
N ARG A 55 -5.71 -18.99 -6.13
CA ARG A 55 -4.59 -18.64 -7.01
C ARG A 55 -5.04 -17.73 -8.17
N THR A 56 -6.20 -18.02 -8.75
CA THR A 56 -6.76 -17.25 -9.87
C THR A 56 -7.11 -15.83 -9.43
N ASP A 57 -7.83 -15.65 -8.32
CA ASP A 57 -8.14 -14.34 -7.77
C ASP A 57 -6.90 -13.54 -7.41
N PHE A 58 -5.89 -14.19 -6.84
CA PHE A 58 -4.63 -13.54 -6.50
C PHE A 58 -3.90 -13.05 -7.75
N HIS A 59 -3.84 -13.87 -8.79
CA HIS A 59 -3.26 -13.49 -10.08
C HIS A 59 -4.04 -12.34 -10.76
N ASP A 60 -5.35 -12.33 -10.61
CA ASP A 60 -6.21 -11.26 -11.10
C ASP A 60 -5.99 -9.94 -10.34
N LEU A 61 -5.80 -10.02 -9.02
CA LEU A 61 -5.40 -8.89 -8.17
C LEU A 61 -4.04 -8.33 -8.61
N LEU A 62 -3.04 -9.19 -8.81
CA LEU A 62 -1.72 -8.80 -9.29
C LEU A 62 -1.80 -8.03 -10.61
N LYS A 63 -2.57 -8.55 -11.59
CA LYS A 63 -2.79 -7.87 -12.87
C LYS A 63 -3.49 -6.53 -12.73
N ARG A 64 -4.51 -6.43 -11.86
CA ARG A 64 -5.24 -5.17 -11.61
C ARG A 64 -4.38 -4.09 -10.96
N HIS A 65 -3.48 -4.49 -10.06
CA HIS A 65 -2.59 -3.58 -9.33
C HIS A 65 -1.22 -3.40 -9.98
N GLY A 66 -0.95 -4.05 -11.12
CA GLY A 66 0.33 -3.98 -11.83
C GLY A 66 1.51 -4.50 -10.99
N VAL A 67 1.30 -5.59 -10.26
CA VAL A 67 2.33 -6.23 -9.43
C VAL A 67 2.80 -7.51 -10.10
N ASP A 68 4.08 -7.57 -10.45
CA ASP A 68 4.66 -8.73 -11.09
C ASP A 68 5.27 -9.68 -10.06
N ALA A 69 4.61 -10.83 -9.85
CA ALA A 69 5.13 -11.87 -8.97
C ALA A 69 6.51 -12.40 -9.39
N SER A 70 6.86 -12.26 -10.68
CA SER A 70 8.15 -12.67 -11.21
C SER A 70 9.31 -11.81 -10.70
N GLU A 71 9.07 -10.56 -10.29
CA GLU A 71 10.12 -9.71 -9.70
C GLU A 71 10.58 -10.20 -8.32
N PHE A 72 9.78 -11.03 -7.66
CA PHE A 72 10.05 -11.56 -6.32
C PHE A 72 10.52 -13.01 -6.34
N ARG A 73 10.59 -13.62 -7.53
CA ARG A 73 10.98 -15.01 -7.72
C ARG A 73 12.48 -15.06 -8.03
N GLU A 74 13.26 -15.43 -7.02
CA GLU A 74 14.68 -15.83 -7.14
C GLU A 74 14.80 -17.34 -7.40
#